data_AF-A0A2P4WXU3-F1
#
_entry.id   AF-A0A2P4WXU3-F1
#
_cell.length_a   1.000
_cell.length_b   1.000
_cell.length_c   1.000
_cell.angle_alpha   90.00
_cell.angle_beta   90.00
_cell.angle_gamma   90.00
#
_symmetry.space_group_name_H-M   'P 1'
#
loop_
_entity.id
_entity.type
_entity.pdbx_description
1 polymer ?
#
loop_
_entity_poly.entity_id
_entity_poly.type
_entity_poly.pdbx_seq_one_letter_code
_entity_poly.pdbx_strand_id
1 'polypeptide(L)'
;MKAPGSDADDQDDLKTAWTDESLEIAYHKKELHNFLVKNPVMQIIKPKIISDLKGPVQKPTARSSKLEATKALLHLIKEGGVIAGSFDANDLFDTRLSTLNTPLMSIFDLLKP
;
A
#
# COMPACT_ATOMS: atom_id res chain seq x y z
N MET A 1 33.06 41.79 19.95
CA MET A 1 32.63 41.24 18.65
C MET A 1 33.48 40.03 18.31
N LYS A 2 32.86 39.07 17.59
CA LYS A 2 33.38 37.80 17.03
C LYS A 2 33.06 36.53 17.84
N ALA A 3 32.03 35.82 17.37
CA ALA A 3 31.94 34.36 17.50
C ALA A 3 32.27 33.79 16.11
N PRO A 4 33.21 32.83 15.97
CA PRO A 4 33.30 31.99 14.81
C PRO A 4 32.71 30.62 15.15
N GLY A 5 31.76 30.16 14.36
CA GLY A 5 31.25 28.81 14.51
C GLY A 5 29.84 28.71 13.99
N SER A 6 29.72 28.38 12.71
CA SER A 6 28.96 27.21 12.29
C SER A 6 29.16 27.07 10.79
N ASP A 7 30.34 26.53 10.45
CA ASP A 7 30.48 25.79 9.21
C ASP A 7 29.72 24.48 9.44
N ALA A 8 28.50 24.44 8.94
CA ALA A 8 27.69 23.23 8.84
C ALA A 8 26.76 23.43 7.64
N ASP A 9 27.38 23.79 6.52
CA ASP A 9 26.79 23.64 5.19
C ASP A 9 27.42 22.43 4.51
N ASP A 10 27.54 21.31 5.25
CA ASP A 10 27.73 19.98 4.66
C ASP A 10 26.35 19.42 4.29
N GLN A 11 25.67 20.21 3.49
CA GLN A 11 24.46 19.85 2.78
C GLN A 11 24.82 18.92 1.60
N ASP A 12 25.70 17.92 1.77
CA ASP A 12 26.01 16.97 0.67
C ASP A 12 26.70 15.63 1.01
N ASP A 13 26.49 14.99 2.17
CA ASP A 13 26.78 13.54 2.28
C ASP A 13 25.56 12.69 1.91
N LEU A 14 25.16 12.89 0.65
CA LEU A 14 24.33 12.00 -0.15
C LEU A 14 25.00 10.62 -0.31
N LYS A 15 24.97 9.82 0.76
CA LYS A 15 24.92 8.35 0.72
C LYS A 15 24.54 7.87 2.11
N THR A 16 23.25 7.92 2.43
CA THR A 16 22.73 6.96 3.40
C THR A 16 23.05 5.59 2.83
N ALA A 17 24.04 4.89 3.38
CA ALA A 17 24.33 3.52 3.01
C ALA A 17 23.03 2.73 3.19
N TRP A 18 22.58 2.02 2.15
CA TRP A 18 21.41 1.16 2.24
C TRP A 18 21.62 0.18 3.38
N THR A 19 20.79 0.25 4.42
CA THR A 19 20.68 -0.80 5.42
C THR A 19 19.80 -1.92 4.86
N ASP A 20 19.99 -3.15 5.35
CA ASP A 20 19.14 -4.29 4.96
C ASP A 20 17.65 -3.96 5.13
N GLU A 21 17.28 -3.35 6.26
CA GLU A 21 15.92 -2.88 6.55
C GLU A 21 15.39 -1.87 5.51
N SER A 22 16.21 -0.88 5.13
CA SER A 22 15.80 0.13 4.13
C SER A 22 15.59 -0.48 2.74
N LEU A 23 16.34 -1.53 2.41
CA LEU A 23 16.22 -2.25 1.15
C LEU A 23 14.95 -3.12 1.12
N GLU A 24 14.65 -3.82 2.22
CA GLU A 24 13.41 -4.60 2.37
C GLU A 24 12.18 -3.71 2.27
N ILE A 25 12.17 -2.57 2.96
CA ILE A 25 11.07 -1.59 2.88
C ILE A 25 10.90 -1.06 1.45
N ALA A 26 12.01 -0.73 0.77
CA ALA A 26 11.96 -0.24 -0.61
C ALA A 26 11.40 -1.30 -1.58
N TYR A 27 11.79 -2.57 -1.39
CA TYR A 27 11.27 -3.69 -2.16
C TYR A 27 9.77 -3.91 -1.92
N HIS A 28 9.31 -3.96 -0.67
CA HIS A 28 7.89 -4.13 -0.33
C HIS A 28 7.04 -2.97 -0.87
N LYS A 29 7.50 -1.71 -0.74
CA LYS A 29 6.80 -0.55 -1.30
C LYS A 29 6.67 -0.65 -2.84
N LYS A 30 7.71 -1.13 -3.53
CA LYS A 30 7.68 -1.35 -4.99
C LYS A 30 6.70 -2.44 -5.38
N GLU A 31 6.70 -3.57 -4.68
CA GLU A 31 5.78 -4.69 -4.98
C GLU A 31 4.33 -4.33 -4.69
N LEU A 32 4.06 -3.62 -3.59
CA LEU A 32 2.73 -3.07 -3.32
C LEU A 32 2.30 -2.13 -4.44
N HIS A 33 3.13 -1.16 -4.84
CA HIS A 33 2.80 -0.25 -5.93
C HIS A 33 2.51 -1.01 -7.25
N ASN A 34 3.34 -1.99 -7.60
CA ASN A 34 3.13 -2.85 -8.77
C ASN A 34 1.78 -3.55 -8.72
N PHE A 35 1.40 -4.08 -7.55
CA PHE A 35 0.13 -4.75 -7.35
C PHE A 35 -1.06 -3.78 -7.50
N LEU A 36 -0.99 -2.61 -6.88
CA LEU A 36 -2.04 -1.58 -6.96
C LEU A 36 -2.27 -1.09 -8.40
N VAL A 37 -1.23 -1.05 -9.23
CA VAL A 37 -1.33 -0.61 -10.64
C VAL A 37 -1.78 -1.72 -11.59
N LYS A 38 -1.32 -2.97 -11.38
CA LYS A 38 -1.53 -4.07 -12.33
C LYS A 38 -2.73 -4.96 -12.02
N ASN A 39 -3.17 -5.02 -10.76
CA ASN A 39 -4.28 -5.89 -10.40
C ASN A 39 -5.60 -5.33 -10.97
N PRO A 40 -6.41 -6.14 -11.70
CA PRO A 40 -7.64 -5.65 -12.33
C PRO A 40 -8.65 -5.02 -11.35
N VAL A 41 -8.77 -5.58 -10.14
CA VAL A 41 -9.66 -5.04 -9.10
C VAL A 41 -9.10 -3.71 -8.57
N MET A 42 -7.78 -3.59 -8.45
CA MET A 42 -7.15 -2.34 -8.01
C MET A 42 -7.25 -1.25 -9.09
N GLN A 43 -7.24 -1.60 -10.37
CA GLN A 43 -7.48 -0.64 -11.45
C GLN A 43 -8.89 -0.03 -11.41
N ILE A 44 -9.88 -0.78 -10.93
CA ILE A 44 -11.23 -0.27 -10.68
C ILE A 44 -11.19 0.68 -9.48
N ILE A 45 -10.65 0.23 -8.34
CA ILE A 45 -10.62 0.98 -7.07
C ILE A 45 -9.77 2.26 -7.15
N LYS A 46 -8.77 2.29 -8.03
CA LYS A 46 -7.80 3.39 -8.21
C LYS A 46 -7.16 3.84 -6.88
N PRO A 47 -6.57 2.91 -6.11
CA PRO A 47 -6.08 3.20 -4.78
C PRO A 47 -4.87 4.14 -4.79
N LYS A 48 -4.71 4.92 -3.72
CA LYS A 48 -3.57 5.81 -3.49
C LYS A 48 -2.99 5.58 -2.10
N ILE A 49 -1.68 5.38 -2.03
CA ILE A 49 -0.93 5.32 -0.78
C ILE A 49 -0.84 6.76 -0.22
N ILE A 50 -1.29 6.99 1.02
CA ILE A 50 -1.35 8.34 1.61
C ILE A 50 -0.52 8.50 2.88
N SER A 51 -0.04 7.40 3.45
CA SER A 51 0.94 7.42 4.54
C SER A 51 1.89 6.25 4.35
N ASP A 52 2.94 6.20 5.18
CA ASP A 52 3.64 4.94 5.36
C ASP A 52 2.66 3.84 5.79
N LEU A 53 2.95 2.61 5.36
CA LEU A 53 2.15 1.43 5.70
C LEU A 53 2.13 1.32 7.23
N LYS A 54 0.92 1.34 7.81
CA LYS A 54 0.73 1.38 9.26
C LYS A 54 0.41 0.00 9.80
N GLY A 55 1.17 -0.41 10.82
CA GLY A 55 0.81 -1.45 11.79
C GLY A 55 0.44 -2.84 11.22
N PRO A 56 0.16 -3.81 12.10
CA PRO A 56 -0.32 -5.12 11.67
C PRO A 56 -1.73 -4.98 11.11
N VAL A 57 -1.90 -5.24 9.81
CA VAL A 57 -3.21 -5.43 9.18
C VAL A 57 -3.83 -6.75 9.63
N GLN A 58 -5.16 -6.84 9.72
CA GLN A 58 -5.80 -8.11 10.06
C GLN A 58 -5.77 -9.06 8.85
N LYS A 59 -5.38 -10.33 9.07
CA LYS A 59 -5.46 -11.35 8.01
C LYS A 59 -6.90 -11.49 7.54
N PRO A 60 -7.21 -11.25 6.25
CA PRO A 60 -8.56 -11.36 5.77
C PRO A 60 -8.96 -12.83 5.59
N THR A 61 -10.27 -13.06 5.58
CA THR A 61 -10.88 -14.37 5.24
C THR A 61 -11.68 -14.22 3.95
N ALA A 62 -11.69 -15.27 3.12
CA ALA A 62 -12.50 -15.29 1.91
C ALA A 62 -13.97 -15.07 2.26
N ARG A 63 -14.67 -14.29 1.45
CA ARG A 63 -16.08 -13.95 1.67
C ARG A 63 -16.97 -14.70 0.70
N SER A 64 -18.19 -15.00 1.13
CA SER A 64 -19.20 -15.71 0.36
C SER A 64 -20.06 -14.81 -0.53
N SER A 65 -19.93 -13.48 -0.41
CA SER A 65 -20.66 -12.51 -1.23
C SER A 65 -19.73 -11.42 -1.77
N LYS A 66 -20.08 -10.86 -2.95
CA LYS A 66 -19.31 -9.78 -3.59
C LYS A 66 -19.27 -8.52 -2.73
N LEU A 67 -20.39 -8.20 -2.05
CA LEU A 67 -20.48 -7.06 -1.14
C LEU A 67 -19.51 -7.20 0.04
N GLU A 68 -19.51 -8.36 0.69
CA GLU A 68 -18.64 -8.58 1.85
C GLU A 68 -17.17 -8.67 1.44
N ALA A 69 -16.87 -9.25 0.27
CA ALA A 69 -15.51 -9.25 -0.29
C ALA A 69 -15.02 -7.83 -0.58
N THR A 70 -15.87 -7.00 -1.19
CA THR A 70 -15.60 -5.58 -1.48
C THR A 70 -15.34 -4.78 -0.21
N LYS A 71 -16.24 -4.86 0.79
CA LYS A 71 -16.07 -4.16 2.06
C LYS A 71 -14.79 -4.58 2.77
N ALA A 72 -14.50 -5.89 2.80
CA ALA A 72 -13.28 -6.41 3.39
C ALA A 72 -12.03 -5.89 2.67
N LEU A 73 -12.04 -5.82 1.35
CA LEU A 73 -10.91 -5.29 0.57
C LEU A 73 -10.68 -3.82 0.84
N LEU A 74 -11.73 -2.99 0.79
CA LEU A 74 -11.65 -1.56 1.07
C LEU A 74 -11.20 -1.26 2.51
N HIS A 75 -11.65 -2.07 3.46
CA HIS A 75 -11.24 -1.96 4.85
C HIS A 75 -9.75 -2.29 5.01
N LEU A 76 -9.29 -3.41 4.43
CA LEU A 76 -7.91 -3.86 4.52
C LEU A 76 -6.92 -2.84 3.94
N ILE A 77 -7.19 -2.31 2.75
CA ILE A 77 -6.31 -1.30 2.15
C ILE A 77 -6.27 -0.02 3.01
N LYS A 78 -7.40 0.37 3.60
CA LYS A 78 -7.49 1.53 4.50
C LYS A 78 -6.68 1.33 5.77
N GLU A 79 -6.73 0.15 6.39
CA GLU A 79 -5.89 -0.19 7.54
C GLU A 79 -4.40 -0.07 7.19
N GLY A 80 -4.02 -0.53 6.00
CA GLY A 80 -2.66 -0.43 5.47
C GLY A 80 -2.24 0.96 4.97
N GLY A 81 -3.00 2.03 5.23
CA GLY A 81 -2.63 3.40 4.82
C GLY A 81 -2.88 3.72 3.34
N VAL A 82 -3.73 2.93 2.67
CA VAL A 82 -4.11 3.10 1.27
C VAL A 82 -5.59 3.47 1.18
N ILE A 83 -5.90 4.57 0.50
CA ILE A 83 -7.30 4.97 0.27
C ILE A 83 -7.76 4.55 -1.11
N ALA A 84 -9.04 4.22 -1.24
CA ALA A 84 -9.67 4.07 -2.54
C ALA A 84 -9.81 5.42 -3.24
N GLY A 85 -9.68 5.44 -4.56
CA GLY A 85 -10.02 6.57 -5.40
C GLY A 85 -11.52 6.64 -5.67
N SER A 86 -11.91 7.48 -6.64
CA SER A 86 -13.27 7.46 -7.18
C SER A 86 -13.41 6.33 -8.19
N PHE A 87 -14.40 5.46 -8.00
CA PHE A 87 -14.67 4.30 -8.84
C PHE A 87 -16.18 4.05 -8.96
N ASP A 88 -16.60 3.35 -10.02
CA ASP A 88 -17.95 2.85 -10.16
C ASP A 88 -18.09 1.52 -9.40
N ALA A 89 -19.03 1.45 -8.46
CA ALA A 89 -19.29 0.24 -7.70
C ALA A 89 -19.84 -0.91 -8.58
N ASN A 90 -20.51 -0.59 -9.69
CA ASN A 90 -21.03 -1.61 -10.61
C ASN A 90 -19.88 -2.38 -11.27
N ASP A 91 -18.83 -1.68 -11.74
CA ASP A 91 -17.63 -2.33 -12.30
C ASP A 91 -17.04 -3.36 -11.33
N LEU A 92 -17.04 -3.03 -10.04
CA LEU A 92 -16.56 -3.91 -8.99
C LEU A 92 -17.50 -5.10 -8.75
N PHE A 93 -18.81 -4.87 -8.75
CA PHE A 93 -19.82 -5.92 -8.58
C PHE A 93 -20.02 -6.80 -9.82
N ASP A 94 -19.61 -6.36 -11.01
CA ASP A 94 -19.59 -7.16 -12.23
C ASP A 94 -18.42 -8.16 -12.24
N THR A 95 -17.39 -7.93 -11.43
CA THR A 95 -16.31 -8.91 -11.23
C THR A 95 -16.82 -10.21 -10.58
N ARG A 96 -16.11 -11.31 -10.82
CA ARG A 96 -16.40 -12.59 -10.15
C ARG A 96 -15.99 -12.52 -8.68
N LEU A 97 -16.72 -13.21 -7.80
CA LEU A 97 -16.38 -13.28 -6.38
C LEU A 97 -14.95 -13.80 -6.13
N SER A 98 -14.51 -14.80 -6.91
CA SER A 98 -13.14 -15.30 -6.85
C SER A 98 -12.12 -14.20 -7.19
N THR A 99 -12.40 -13.38 -8.20
CA THR A 99 -11.57 -12.23 -8.61
C THR A 99 -11.48 -11.15 -7.52
N LEU A 100 -12.44 -11.04 -6.60
CA LEU A 100 -12.36 -10.15 -5.43
C LEU A 100 -11.61 -10.78 -4.24
N ASN A 101 -11.82 -12.09 -4.00
CA ASN A 101 -11.17 -12.79 -2.89
C ASN A 101 -9.67 -13.01 -3.13
N THR A 102 -9.23 -13.20 -4.37
CA THR A 102 -7.79 -13.34 -4.70
C THR A 102 -6.97 -12.11 -4.28
N PRO A 103 -7.27 -10.87 -4.73
CA PRO A 103 -6.51 -9.69 -4.33
C PRO A 103 -6.66 -9.36 -2.85
N LEU A 104 -7.80 -9.69 -2.22
CA LEU A 104 -7.97 -9.58 -0.78
C LEU A 104 -6.89 -10.36 -0.01
N MET A 105 -6.58 -11.59 -0.46
CA MET A 105 -5.52 -12.39 0.15
C MET A 105 -4.13 -11.88 -0.21
N SER A 106 -3.89 -11.57 -1.50
CA SER A 106 -2.56 -11.17 -1.97
C SER A 106 -2.09 -9.84 -1.39
N ILE A 107 -2.98 -8.86 -1.22
CA ILE A 107 -2.58 -7.54 -0.72
C ILE A 107 -2.18 -7.56 0.75
N PHE A 108 -2.70 -8.50 1.55
CA PHE A 108 -2.36 -8.63 2.96
C PHE A 108 -0.85 -8.84 3.19
N ASP A 109 -0.19 -9.63 2.34
CA ASP A 109 1.25 -9.86 2.46
C ASP A 109 2.08 -8.67 1.95
N LEU A 110 1.52 -7.85 1.06
CA LEU A 110 2.17 -6.65 0.52
C LEU A 110 1.99 -5.41 1.41
N LEU A 111 1.08 -5.47 2.38
CA LEU A 111 0.84 -4.39 3.36
C LEU A 111 1.73 -4.51 4.61
N LYS A 112 2.47 -5.61 4.75
CA LYS A 112 3.49 -5.79 5.78
C LYS A 112 4.82 -5.26 5.22
N PRO A 113 5.51 -4.31 5.87
CA PRO A 113 6.86 -3.93 5.50
C PRO A 113 7.87 -5.08 5.74
#